data_AF-A0A7X2MNJ4-F1
#
_entry.id   AF-A0A7X2MNJ4-F1
#
_cell.length_a   1.000
_cell.length_b   1.000
_cell.length_c   1.000
_cell.angle_alpha   90.00
_cell.angle_beta   90.00
_cell.angle_gamma   90.00
#
_symmetry.space_group_name_H-M   'P 1'
#
loop_
_entity.id
_entity.type
_entity.pdbx_description
1 polymer ?
#
loop_
_entity_poly.entity_id
_entity_poly.type
_entity_poly.pdbx_seq_one_letter_code
_entity_poly.pdbx_strand_id
1 'polypeptide(L)' 'MRHPLVMGNWKLNGSKQITAELIAGLRKELSGVEGCGVAIAP' A
#
# COMPACT_ATOMS: atom_id res chain seq x y z
N MET A 1 -1.46 9.19 -22.00
CA MET A 1 -2.03 7.93 -21.44
C MET A 1 -2.26 8.12 -19.95
N ARG A 2 -3.24 7.43 -19.34
CA ARG A 2 -3.48 7.55 -17.89
C ARG A 2 -2.35 6.82 -17.13
N HIS A 3 -1.86 7.43 -16.07
CA HIS A 3 -0.95 6.76 -15.14
C HIS A 3 -1.76 5.80 -14.25
N PRO A 4 -1.34 4.54 -14.07
CA PRO A 4 -2.13 3.56 -13.33
C PRO A 4 -2.15 3.85 -11.82
N LEU A 5 -3.18 3.35 -11.15
CA LEU A 5 -3.38 3.41 -9.71
C LEU A 5 -3.82 2.03 -9.21
N VAL A 6 -3.14 1.49 -8.21
CA VAL A 6 -3.54 0.29 -7.47
C VAL A 6 -3.91 0.70 -6.05
N MET A 7 -5.11 0.33 -5.60
CA MET A 7 -5.62 0.67 -4.27
C MET A 7 -5.97 -0.59 -3.48
N GLY A 8 -5.30 -0.80 -2.34
CA GLY A 8 -5.57 -1.91 -1.43
C GLY A 8 -6.62 -1.55 -0.38
N ASN A 9 -7.83 -2.10 -0.50
CA ASN A 9 -8.90 -1.97 0.50
C ASN A 9 -8.79 -3.08 1.54
N TRP A 10 -8.49 -2.72 2.79
CA TRP A 10 -8.31 -3.67 3.89
C TRP A 10 -9.66 -4.12 4.47
N LYS A 11 -10.75 -3.42 4.15
CA LYS A 11 -12.10 -3.70 4.66
C LYS A 11 -12.09 -3.68 6.19
N LEU A 12 -12.67 -4.68 6.84
CA LEU A 12 -12.69 -4.80 8.31
C LEU A 12 -11.49 -5.62 8.81
N ASN A 13 -10.28 -5.32 8.33
CA ASN A 13 -9.05 -5.99 8.76
C ASN A 13 -8.00 -4.97 9.18
N GLY A 14 -7.69 -4.95 10.48
CA GLY A 14 -6.66 -4.07 10.99
C GLY A 14 -6.37 -4.29 12.47
N SER A 15 -5.10 -4.12 12.84
CA SER A 15 -4.63 -3.95 14.21
C SER A 15 -3.42 -3.02 14.21
N LYS A 16 -3.04 -2.46 15.37
CA LYS A 16 -1.87 -1.57 15.46
C LYS A 16 -0.59 -2.26 14.94
N GLN A 17 -0.41 -3.52 15.29
CA GLN A 17 0.75 -4.31 14.87
C GLN A 17 0.73 -4.57 13.36
N ILE A 18 -0.37 -5.12 12.83
CA ILE A 18 -0.48 -5.46 11.40
C ILE A 18 -0.32 -4.20 10.53
N THR A 19 -0.90 -3.07 10.94
CA THR A 19 -0.79 -1.81 10.21
C THR A 19 0.67 -1.36 10.11
N ALA A 20 1.42 -1.42 11.21
CA ALA A 20 2.82 -1.01 11.23
C ALA A 20 3.69 -1.95 10.38
N GLU A 21 3.51 -3.26 10.53
CA GLU A 21 4.27 -4.27 9.79
C GLU A 21 4.00 -4.20 8.28
N LEU A 22 2.72 -4.08 7.88
CA LEU A 22 2.33 -4.03 6.48
C LEU A 22 2.81 -2.75 5.79
N ILE A 23 2.69 -1.59 6.45
CA ILE A 23 3.20 -0.32 5.88
C ILE A 23 4.72 -0.35 5.76
N ALA A 24 5.44 -0.88 6.76
CA ALA A 24 6.90 -1.01 6.69
C ALA A 24 7.34 -1.92 5.53
N GLY A 25 6.68 -3.07 5.37
CA GLY A 25 6.90 -3.98 4.25
C GLY A 25 6.62 -3.33 2.90
N LEU A 26 5.46 -2.69 2.73
CA LEU A 26 5.09 -2.01 1.49
C LEU A 26 6.10 -0.92 1.11
N ARG A 27 6.56 -0.10 2.06
CA ARG A 27 7.55 0.95 1.78
C ARG A 27 8.89 0.38 1.31
N LYS A 28 9.32 -0.75 1.86
CA LYS A 28 10.56 -1.42 1.47
C LYS A 28 10.45 -1.97 0.05
N GLU A 29 9.41 -2.77 -0.21
CA GLU A 29 9.25 -3.49 -1.48
C GLU A 29 8.91 -2.57 -2.65
N LEU A 30 8.29 -1.40 -2.39
CA LEU A 30 7.90 -0.43 -3.42
C LEU A 30 8.90 0.73 -3.59
N SER A 31 10.07 0.67 -2.95
CA SER A 31 11.02 1.82 -2.85
C SER A 31 11.58 2.38 -4.17
N GLY A 32 11.38 1.70 -5.30
CA GLY A 32 11.76 2.18 -6.64
C GLY A 32 10.62 2.16 -7.66
N VAL A 33 9.38 2.00 -7.21
CA VAL A 33 8.22 1.92 -8.12
C VAL A 33 7.74 3.33 -8.47
N GLU A 34 8.00 3.75 -9.71
CA GLU A 34 7.57 5.07 -10.22
C GLU A 34 6.43 4.97 -11.26
N GLY A 35 6.20 3.78 -11.82
CA GLY A 35 5.26 3.56 -12.92
C GLY A 35 3.79 3.38 -12.52
N CYS A 36 3.47 3.45 -11.23
CA CYS A 36 2.13 3.24 -10.71
C CYS A 36 1.93 3.96 -9.38
N GLY A 37 0.80 4.66 -9.24
CA GLY A 37 0.35 5.14 -7.93
C GLY A 37 -0.10 3.97 -7.06
N VAL A 38 0.25 4.00 -5.77
CA VAL A 38 -0.18 2.99 -4.79
C VAL A 38 -0.89 3.68 -3.65
N ALA A 39 -2.11 3.21 -3.34
CA ALA A 39 -2.91 3.70 -2.22
C ALA A 39 -3.36 2.53 -1.33
N ILE A 40 -3.59 2.82 -0.05
CA ILE A 40 -4.19 1.88 0.90
C ILE A 40 -5.40 2.52 1.58
N ALA A 41 -6.43 1.71 1.84
CA ALA A 41 -7.58 2.05 2.67
C ALA A 41 -7.62 1.05 3.83
N PRO A 42 -6.93 1.38 4.95
CA PRO A 42 -6.84 0.53 6.13
C PRO A 42 -8.14 0.45 6.93
#